data_AF-A0A3N9NHT5-F1
#
_entry.id   AF-A0A3N9NHT5-F1
#
_cell.length_a   1.000
_cell.length_b   1.000
_cell.length_c   1.000
_cell.angle_alpha   90.00
_cell.angle_beta   90.00
_cell.angle_gamma   90.00
#
_symmetry.space_group_name_H-M   'P 1'
#
loop_
_entity.id
_entity.type
_entity.pdbx_description
1 polymer ?
#
loop_
_entity_poly.entity_id
_entity_poly.type
_entity_poly.pdbx_seq_one_letter_code
_entity_poly.pdbx_strand_id
1 'polypeptide(L)'
;MNDTDGNFLCAQTYGSSLDDQGLAVQQTSDGGYIVTGGTKSYSAGNWDVFLLKTDANGDSLWIKTNGGANRDGSWAVFQTADGGYFITASTESYGAGASDIWLLRTDADCDTLWTKTYGGAGHEPSGHTT
;
A
#
# COMPACT_ATOMS: atom_id res chain seq x y z
N MET A 1 -2.74 14.63 18.75
CA MET A 1 -2.50 15.72 19.72
C MET A 1 -2.36 15.08 21.10
N ASN A 2 -1.46 15.57 21.97
CA ASN A 2 -1.27 15.04 23.32
C ASN A 2 -2.06 15.86 24.34
N ASP A 3 -2.42 15.27 25.47
CA ASP A 3 -2.87 16.05 26.62
C ASP A 3 -1.69 16.71 27.34
N THR A 4 -2.00 17.53 28.33
CA THR A 4 -1.03 18.27 29.16
C THR A 4 -0.10 17.37 29.98
N ASP A 5 -0.38 16.07 30.05
CA ASP A 5 0.41 15.07 30.77
C ASP A 5 1.23 14.17 29.81
N GLY A 6 1.17 14.45 28.51
CA GLY A 6 1.93 13.74 27.48
C GLY A 6 1.29 12.42 27.02
N ASN A 7 0.04 12.14 27.41
CA ASN A 7 -0.69 10.97 26.94
C ASN A 7 -1.30 11.23 25.56
N PHE A 8 -1.27 10.20 24.70
CA PHE A 8 -1.90 10.23 23.39
C PHE A 8 -3.43 10.32 23.57
N LEU A 9 -4.04 11.45 23.16
CA LEU A 9 -5.48 11.68 23.29
C LEU A 9 -6.34 10.87 22.32
N CYS A 10 -5.74 10.35 21.24
CA CYS A 10 -6.35 9.33 20.40
C CYS A 10 -5.25 8.46 19.76
N ALA A 11 -5.42 7.15 19.85
CA ALA A 11 -4.66 6.18 19.07
C ALA A 11 -5.69 5.23 18.47
N GLN A 12 -5.79 5.23 17.14
CA GLN A 12 -6.57 4.26 16.39
C GLN A 12 -5.59 3.35 15.66
N THR A 13 -5.83 2.05 15.74
CA THR A 13 -5.04 1.05 15.02
C THR A 13 -5.85 0.50 13.88
N TYR A 14 -5.28 0.52 12.68
CA TYR A 14 -5.89 -0.03 11.49
C TYR A 14 -5.06 -1.23 11.03
N GLY A 15 -5.67 -2.41 11.10
CA GLY A 15 -5.04 -3.71 10.98
C GLY A 15 -5.88 -4.79 11.68
N SER A 16 -5.56 -6.06 11.48
CA SER A 16 -6.23 -7.18 12.15
C SER A 16 -5.26 -8.06 12.93
N SER A 17 -5.52 -9.36 13.01
CA SER A 17 -4.80 -10.31 13.85
C SER A 17 -3.40 -10.69 13.36
N LEU A 18 -2.99 -10.27 12.16
CA LEU A 18 -1.67 -10.54 11.57
C LEU A 18 -0.88 -9.23 11.37
N ASP A 19 0.32 -9.35 10.81
CA ASP A 19 1.20 -8.20 10.59
C ASP A 19 0.61 -7.21 9.58
N ASP A 20 0.53 -5.94 9.97
CA ASP A 20 0.11 -4.82 9.13
C ASP A 20 1.11 -3.67 9.28
N GLN A 21 1.47 -3.04 8.17
CA GLN A 21 2.45 -1.95 8.14
C GLN A 21 1.92 -0.79 7.30
N GLY A 22 1.84 0.40 7.90
CA GLY A 22 1.70 1.65 7.17
C GLY A 22 3.10 2.18 6.81
N LEU A 23 3.36 2.36 5.52
CA LEU A 23 4.68 2.75 4.99
C LEU A 23 4.69 4.15 4.40
N ALA A 24 3.55 4.65 3.91
CA ALA A 24 3.41 6.04 3.53
C ALA A 24 2.02 6.60 3.87
N VAL A 25 1.97 7.90 4.12
CA VAL A 25 0.75 8.65 4.39
C VAL A 25 0.79 9.98 3.64
N GLN A 26 -0.36 10.41 3.15
CA GLN A 26 -0.53 11.72 2.55
C GLN A 26 -1.87 12.32 2.97
N GLN A 27 -1.89 13.61 3.34
CA GLN A 27 -3.14 14.34 3.50
C GLN A 27 -3.79 14.56 2.13
N THR A 28 -5.08 14.29 2.03
CA THR A 28 -5.87 14.42 0.80
C THR A 28 -6.55 15.79 0.72
N SER A 29 -6.95 16.20 -0.49
CA SER A 29 -7.56 17.51 -0.78
C SER A 29 -8.88 17.76 -0.05
N ASP A 30 -9.56 16.71 0.39
CA ASP A 30 -10.76 16.75 1.24
C ASP A 30 -10.46 16.96 2.74
N GLY A 31 -9.18 17.09 3.10
CA GLY A 31 -8.71 17.26 4.48
C GLY A 31 -8.47 15.96 5.24
N GLY A 32 -8.86 14.81 4.69
CA GLY A 32 -8.58 13.49 5.27
C GLY A 32 -7.16 12.98 4.94
N TYR A 33 -6.95 11.68 5.09
CA TYR A 33 -5.64 11.06 4.82
C TYR A 33 -5.79 9.78 4.00
N ILE A 34 -4.81 9.52 3.14
CA ILE A 34 -4.60 8.22 2.49
C ILE A 34 -3.33 7.60 3.09
N VAL A 35 -3.42 6.36 3.55
CA VAL A 35 -2.32 5.57 4.08
C VAL A 35 -2.14 4.34 3.20
N THR A 36 -0.90 4.00 2.89
CA THR A 36 -0.55 2.82 2.10
C THR A 36 0.53 2.02 2.81
N GLY A 37 0.53 0.70 2.62
CA GLY A 37 1.65 -0.15 3.00
C GLY A 37 1.42 -1.62 2.66
N GLY A 38 1.59 -2.49 3.63
CA GLY A 38 1.42 -3.94 3.48
C GLY A 38 0.50 -4.53 4.57
N THR A 39 -0.22 -5.59 4.23
CA THR A 39 -1.03 -6.36 5.18
C THR A 39 -0.87 -7.86 4.95
N LYS A 40 -0.78 -8.64 6.03
CA LYS A 40 -1.05 -10.08 6.02
C LYS A 40 -2.46 -10.42 6.52
N SER A 41 -3.08 -9.48 7.23
CA SER A 41 -4.36 -9.63 7.92
C SER A 41 -5.54 -9.83 6.99
N TYR A 42 -5.49 -9.23 5.80
CA TYR A 42 -6.58 -9.21 4.83
C TYR A 42 -6.29 -10.03 3.57
N SER A 43 -5.23 -10.84 3.62
CA SER A 43 -4.78 -11.70 2.54
C SER A 43 -4.85 -13.17 2.98
N ALA A 44 -4.59 -14.11 2.07
CA ALA A 44 -4.46 -15.53 2.40
C ALA A 44 -3.13 -15.86 3.12
N GLY A 45 -2.62 -14.95 3.95
CA GLY A 45 -1.38 -15.09 4.74
C GLY A 45 -0.10 -14.57 4.08
N ASN A 46 -0.18 -14.05 2.84
CA ASN A 46 0.92 -13.37 2.15
C ASN A 46 0.85 -11.85 2.35
N TRP A 47 1.87 -11.09 1.99
CA TRP A 47 1.74 -9.63 2.02
C TRP A 47 0.89 -9.18 0.82
N ASP A 48 -0.11 -8.35 1.05
CA ASP A 48 -0.82 -7.58 0.01
C ASP A 48 -0.65 -6.08 0.25
N VAL A 49 -0.83 -5.26 -0.79
CA VAL A 49 -0.90 -3.80 -0.62
C VAL A 49 -2.09 -3.46 0.25
N PHE A 50 -1.84 -2.71 1.33
CA PHE A 50 -2.88 -2.17 2.21
C PHE A 50 -3.16 -0.71 1.85
N LEU A 51 -4.43 -0.33 1.77
CA LEU A 51 -4.89 1.03 1.50
C LEU A 51 -5.95 1.42 2.53
N LEU A 52 -5.78 2.57 3.17
CA LEU A 52 -6.72 3.13 4.14
C LEU A 52 -6.98 4.59 3.82
N LYS A 53 -8.25 4.94 3.62
CA LYS A 53 -8.68 6.35 3.61
C LYS A 53 -9.34 6.68 4.93
N THR A 54 -8.99 7.84 5.47
CA THR A 54 -9.65 8.41 6.63
C THR A 54 -10.29 9.76 6.30
N ASP A 55 -11.17 10.20 7.20
CA ASP A 55 -11.58 11.60 7.29
C ASP A 55 -10.47 12.45 7.96
N ALA A 56 -10.76 13.73 8.18
CA ALA A 56 -9.83 14.68 8.81
C ALA A 56 -9.54 14.40 10.30
N ASN A 57 -10.42 13.67 10.97
CA ASN A 57 -10.26 13.25 12.37
C ASN A 57 -9.46 11.95 12.51
N GLY A 58 -9.22 11.27 11.40
CA GLY A 58 -8.54 9.98 11.34
C GLY A 58 -9.50 8.80 11.32
N ASP A 59 -10.81 9.00 11.30
CA ASP A 59 -11.79 7.92 11.25
C ASP A 59 -11.78 7.25 9.88
N SER A 60 -11.73 5.91 9.84
CA SER A 60 -11.67 5.16 8.58
C SER A 60 -12.94 5.36 7.75
N LEU A 61 -12.78 5.85 6.53
CA LEU A 61 -13.84 5.88 5.53
C LEU A 61 -13.92 4.54 4.80
N TRP A 62 -12.76 3.99 4.43
CA TRP A 62 -12.66 2.65 3.84
C TRP A 62 -11.26 2.07 4.01
N ILE A 63 -11.21 0.74 3.91
CA ILE A 63 -9.99 -0.07 3.83
C ILE A 63 -10.10 -0.94 2.59
N LYS A 64 -9.03 -1.01 1.80
CA LYS A 64 -8.93 -1.83 0.60
C LYS A 64 -7.59 -2.56 0.56
N THR A 65 -7.57 -3.68 -0.16
CA THR A 65 -6.34 -4.43 -0.45
C THR A 65 -6.18 -4.69 -1.93
N ASN A 66 -4.93 -4.68 -2.37
CA ASN A 66 -4.55 -4.99 -3.75
C ASN A 66 -3.35 -5.94 -3.73
N GLY A 67 -3.52 -7.12 -4.29
CA GLY A 67 -2.49 -8.15 -4.31
C GLY A 67 -2.91 -9.33 -5.14
N GLY A 68 -2.06 -10.34 -5.21
CA GLY A 68 -2.29 -11.58 -5.93
C GLY A 68 -2.00 -12.80 -5.08
N ALA A 69 -1.48 -13.85 -5.70
CA ALA A 69 -1.19 -15.10 -4.99
C ALA A 69 0.08 -15.04 -4.14
N ASN A 70 1.01 -14.14 -4.47
CA ASN A 70 2.33 -14.00 -3.84
C ASN A 70 2.41 -12.69 -3.05
N ARG A 71 3.63 -12.23 -2.73
CA ARG A 71 3.82 -11.04 -1.91
C ARG A 71 3.74 -9.76 -2.73
N ASP A 72 2.95 -8.83 -2.24
CA ASP A 72 2.75 -7.50 -2.78
C ASP A 72 2.78 -6.48 -1.63
N GLY A 73 3.34 -5.30 -1.86
CA GLY A 73 3.45 -4.29 -0.81
C GLY A 73 3.78 -2.92 -1.37
N SER A 74 3.14 -1.88 -0.82
CA SER A 74 3.31 -0.51 -1.30
C SER A 74 4.30 0.30 -0.47
N TRP A 75 4.91 1.29 -1.11
CA TRP A 75 5.96 2.12 -0.52
C TRP A 75 5.63 3.61 -0.54
N ALA A 76 4.85 4.07 -1.52
CA ALA A 76 4.46 5.47 -1.61
C ALA A 76 3.07 5.64 -2.22
N VAL A 77 2.42 6.75 -1.88
CA VAL A 77 1.13 7.16 -2.42
C VAL A 77 1.15 8.66 -2.73
N PHE A 78 0.48 9.05 -3.81
CA PHE A 78 0.32 10.43 -4.23
C PHE A 78 -1.07 10.67 -4.83
N GLN A 79 -1.86 11.56 -4.24
CA GLN A 79 -3.13 12.01 -4.77
C GLN A 79 -2.92 12.97 -5.95
N THR A 80 -3.65 12.74 -7.02
CA THR A 80 -3.64 13.56 -8.23
C THR A 80 -4.73 14.62 -8.21
N ALA A 81 -4.62 15.61 -9.11
CA ALA A 81 -5.55 16.74 -9.19
C ALA A 81 -7.00 16.35 -9.54
N ASP A 82 -7.21 15.21 -10.18
CA ASP A 82 -8.54 14.62 -10.46
C ASP A 82 -9.09 13.80 -9.28
N GLY A 83 -8.42 13.82 -8.12
CA GLY A 83 -8.85 13.15 -6.89
C GLY A 83 -8.41 11.70 -6.76
N GLY A 84 -7.93 11.06 -7.83
CA GLY A 84 -7.38 9.70 -7.79
C GLY A 84 -5.99 9.59 -7.20
N TYR A 85 -5.36 8.40 -7.27
CA TYR A 85 -4.05 8.18 -6.67
C TYR A 85 -3.06 7.49 -7.60
N PHE A 86 -1.78 7.78 -7.41
CA PHE A 86 -0.66 6.96 -7.85
C PHE A 86 -0.08 6.24 -6.65
N ILE A 87 0.13 4.93 -6.76
CA ILE A 87 0.73 4.12 -5.71
C ILE A 87 1.89 3.35 -6.31
N THR A 88 3.06 3.40 -5.67
CA THR A 88 4.19 2.55 -6.02
C THR A 88 4.28 1.39 -5.04
N ALA A 89 4.49 0.20 -5.59
CA ALA A 89 4.57 -1.05 -4.86
C ALA A 89 5.64 -1.95 -5.46
N SER A 90 6.00 -2.99 -4.71
CA SER A 90 6.69 -4.17 -5.20
C SER A 90 5.69 -5.30 -5.31
N THR A 91 5.85 -6.14 -6.34
CA THR A 91 4.98 -7.29 -6.57
C THR A 91 5.79 -8.53 -6.94
N GLU A 92 5.46 -9.66 -6.32
CA GLU A 92 5.88 -11.00 -6.74
C GLU A 92 4.72 -11.75 -7.43
N SER A 93 3.53 -11.13 -7.47
CA SER A 93 2.32 -11.68 -8.06
C SER A 93 2.16 -11.31 -9.53
N TYR A 94 2.71 -10.18 -9.96
CA TYR A 94 2.52 -9.62 -11.30
C TYR A 94 3.87 -9.33 -11.95
N GLY A 95 4.00 -9.64 -13.25
CA GLY A 95 5.26 -9.43 -13.98
C GLY A 95 6.10 -10.71 -14.11
N ALA A 96 7.40 -10.57 -14.34
CA ALA A 96 8.27 -11.68 -14.72
C ALA A 96 9.51 -11.72 -13.82
N GLY A 97 9.72 -12.83 -13.12
CA GLY A 97 10.86 -13.00 -12.23
C GLY A 97 10.44 -13.02 -10.76
N ALA A 98 11.33 -12.55 -9.88
CA ALA A 98 11.13 -12.61 -8.44
C ALA A 98 10.25 -11.46 -7.91
N SER A 99 10.72 -10.21 -8.03
CA SER A 99 9.98 -9.03 -7.58
C SER A 99 10.14 -7.89 -8.57
N ASP A 100 9.02 -7.35 -9.02
CA ASP A 100 8.94 -6.25 -9.98
C ASP A 100 8.39 -4.99 -9.32
N ILE A 101 8.70 -3.83 -9.91
CA ILE A 101 8.05 -2.57 -9.53
C ILE A 101 6.62 -2.62 -10.07
N TRP A 102 5.65 -2.31 -9.22
CA TRP A 102 4.24 -2.20 -9.55
C TRP A 102 3.77 -0.77 -9.37
N LEU A 103 3.30 -0.15 -10.45
CA LEU A 103 2.68 1.17 -10.44
C LEU A 103 1.18 1.03 -10.62
N LEU A 104 0.41 1.49 -9.64
CA LEU A 104 -1.05 1.51 -9.69
C LEU A 104 -1.54 2.93 -9.93
N ARG A 105 -2.52 3.06 -10.81
CA ARG A 105 -3.34 4.25 -10.98
C ARG A 105 -4.77 3.94 -10.58
N THR A 106 -5.32 4.75 -9.69
CA THR A 106 -6.69 4.59 -9.18
C THR A 106 -7.52 5.85 -9.35
N ASP A 107 -8.84 5.72 -9.23
CA ASP A 107 -9.75 6.85 -9.05
C ASP A 107 -9.84 7.31 -7.59
N ALA A 108 -10.74 8.24 -7.28
CA ALA A 108 -10.87 8.84 -5.95
C ALA A 108 -11.37 7.87 -4.87
N ASP A 109 -12.12 6.84 -5.26
CA ASP A 109 -12.54 5.77 -4.37
C ASP A 109 -11.45 4.70 -4.23
N CYS A 110 -10.32 4.89 -4.90
CA CYS A 110 -9.20 3.97 -4.99
C CYS A 110 -9.52 2.67 -5.72
N ASP A 111 -10.48 2.69 -6.64
CA ASP A 111 -10.68 1.62 -7.60
C ASP A 111 -9.62 1.70 -8.71
N THR A 112 -9.09 0.54 -9.09
CA THR A 112 -7.95 0.47 -10.02
C THR A 112 -8.38 0.83 -11.44
N LEU A 113 -7.79 1.89 -11.99
CA LEU A 113 -7.96 2.29 -13.39
C LEU A 113 -7.00 1.55 -14.30
N TRP A 114 -5.73 1.45 -13.91
CA TRP A 114 -4.74 0.62 -14.57
C TRP A 114 -3.57 0.30 -13.65
N THR A 115 -2.82 -0.75 -13.99
CA THR A 115 -1.54 -1.03 -13.36
C THR A 115 -0.46 -1.27 -14.42
N LYS A 116 0.80 -1.05 -14.03
CA LYS A 116 1.98 -1.32 -14.85
C LYS A 116 3.04 -2.02 -14.00
N THR A 117 3.67 -3.04 -14.56
CA THR A 117 4.81 -3.70 -13.93
C THR A 117 6.10 -3.36 -14.68
N TYR A 118 7.17 -3.17 -13.93
CA TYR A 118 8.50 -2.87 -14.44
C TYR A 118 9.53 -3.73 -13.73
N GLY A 119 10.06 -4.69 -14.47
CA GLY A 119 11.11 -5.59 -14.04
C GLY A 119 11.43 -6.58 -15.14
N GLY A 120 12.42 -7.43 -14.91
CA GLY A 120 12.95 -8.34 -15.92
C GLY A 120 12.92 -9.77 -15.41
N ALA A 121 12.83 -10.73 -16.34
CA ALA A 121 12.70 -12.16 -16.09
C ALA A 121 13.95 -12.82 -15.47
N GLY A 122 14.58 -12.19 -14.47
CA GLY A 122 15.72 -12.67 -13.69
C GLY A 122 16.77 -13.37 -14.53
N HIS A 123 17.77 -12.64 -15.05
CA HIS A 123 18.95 -13.32 -15.54
C HIS A 123 19.78 -13.76 -14.33
N GLU A 124 19.47 -14.95 -13.81
CA GLU A 124 20.36 -15.70 -12.92
C GLU A 124 21.46 -16.31 -13.82
N PRO A 125 22.72 -15.85 -13.77
CA PRO A 125 23.79 -16.58 -14.44
C PRO A 125 23.95 -17.92 -13.74
N SER A 126 23.40 -18.97 -14.33
CA SER A 126 23.70 -20.35 -13.96
C SER A 126 25.19 -20.60 -14.22
N GLY A 127 25.97 -20.73 -13.15
CA GLY A 127 27.29 -21.34 -13.20
C GLY A 127 28.44 -20.37 -13.00
N HIS A 128 28.90 -20.26 -11.76
CA HIS A 128 30.29 -19.93 -11.49
C HIS A 128 31.13 -21.20 -11.77
N THR A 129 31.66 -21.34 -12.99
CA THR A 129 32.77 -22.26 -13.26
C THR A 129 34.03 -21.47 -13.55
N THR A 130 34.91 -21.40 -12.56
CA THR A 130 36.36 -21.32 -12.72
C THR A 130 36.99 -22.11 -11.59
#